data_AF-A0A953A8F1-F1
#
_entry.id   AF-A0A953A8F1-F1
#
_cell.length_a   1.000
_cell.length_b   1.000
_cell.length_c   1.000
_cell.angle_alpha   90.00
_cell.angle_beta   90.00
_cell.angle_gamma   90.00
#
_symmetry.space_group_name_H-M   'P 1'
#
loop_
_entity.id
_entity.type
_entity.pdbx_description
1 polymer ?
#
loop_
_entity_poly.entity_id
_entity_poly.type
_entity_poly.pdbx_seq_one_letter_code
_entity_poly.pdbx_strand_id
1 'polypeptide(L)' 'ILNALLEEVLDDPKLNSEDYLEKKVLELKDLSEKELQKLGEKGKEKKEGIEREILGEINKKYGVE' A
#
# COMPACT_ATOMS: atom_id res chain seq x y z
N ILE A 1 -1.49 9.44 -4.25
CA ILE A 1 -2.70 9.28 -3.40
C ILE A 1 -3.09 7.81 -3.28
N LEU A 2 -3.52 7.12 -4.36
CA LEU A 2 -3.98 5.73 -4.27
C LEU A 2 -2.96 4.76 -3.61
N ASN A 3 -1.70 4.80 -4.02
CA ASN A 3 -0.66 3.95 -3.43
C ASN A 3 -0.41 4.24 -1.94
N ALA A 4 -0.63 5.47 -1.48
CA ALA A 4 -0.49 5.84 -0.08
C ALA A 4 -1.61 5.23 0.78
N LEU A 5 -2.85 5.28 0.27
CA LEU A 5 -4.01 4.63 0.91
C LEU A 5 -3.85 3.11 0.96
N LEU A 6 -3.33 2.54 -0.14
CA LEU A 6 -3.08 1.11 -0.24
C LEU A 6 -2.07 0.63 0.82
N GLU A 7 -1.06 1.43 1.16
CA GLU A 7 -0.09 1.08 2.20
C GLU A 7 -0.77 0.84 3.56
N GLU A 8 -1.65 1.76 3.97
CA GLU A 8 -2.36 1.69 5.25
C GLU A 8 -3.35 0.53 5.29
N VAL A 9 -4.03 0.26 4.17
CA VAL A 9 -4.96 -0.88 4.06
C VAL A 9 -4.22 -2.22 4.04
N LEU A 10 -3.01 -2.27 3.47
CA LEU A 10 -2.17 -3.47 3.52
C LEU A 10 -1.68 -3.78 4.95
N ASP A 11 -1.51 -2.76 5.79
CA ASP A 11 -1.19 -2.94 7.21
C ASP A 11 -2.41 -3.33 8.05
N ASP A 12 -3.53 -2.63 7.88
CA ASP A 12 -4.80 -2.96 8.54
C ASP A 12 -5.95 -3.01 7.52
N PRO A 13 -6.38 -4.22 7.12
CA PRO A 13 -7.49 -4.40 6.19
C PRO A 13 -8.80 -3.76 6.65
N LYS A 14 -8.98 -3.48 7.95
CA LYS A 14 -10.18 -2.82 8.49
C LYS A 14 -10.29 -1.36 8.05
N LEU A 15 -9.18 -0.76 7.61
CA LEU A 15 -9.14 0.61 7.09
C LEU A 15 -9.71 0.71 5.67
N ASN A 16 -10.00 -0.41 5.00
CA ASN A 16 -10.67 -0.43 3.69
C ASN A 16 -12.19 -0.16 3.80
N SER A 17 -12.55 0.90 4.53
CA SER A 17 -13.92 1.39 4.63
C SER A 17 -14.05 2.70 3.85
N GLU A 18 -15.19 2.91 3.22
CA GLU A 18 -15.47 4.10 2.41
C GLU A 18 -15.28 5.38 3.22
N ASP A 19 -15.81 5.43 4.44
CA ASP A 19 -15.68 6.56 5.38
C ASP A 19 -14.22 6.91 5.73
N TYR A 20 -13.36 5.89 5.90
CA TYR A 20 -11.95 6.11 6.23
C TYR A 20 -11.18 6.61 5.00
N LEU A 21 -11.38 5.95 3.86
CA LEU A 21 -10.69 6.28 2.62
C LEU A 21 -11.08 7.68 2.12
N GLU A 22 -12.35 8.08 2.22
CA GLU A 22 -12.77 9.44 1.84
C GLU A 22 -12.11 10.51 2.71
N LYS A 23 -12.13 10.33 4.05
CA LYS A 23 -11.44 11.25 4.97
C LYS A 23 -9.95 11.33 4.65
N LYS A 24 -9.32 10.18 4.40
CA LYS A 24 -7.90 10.13 4.12
C LYS A 24 -7.54 10.74 2.78
N VAL A 25 -8.38 10.58 1.76
CA VAL A 25 -8.22 11.26 0.46
C VAL A 25 -8.28 12.77 0.63
N LEU A 26 -9.17 13.29 1.48
CA LEU A 26 -9.27 14.72 1.75
C LEU A 26 -8.02 15.25 2.47
N GLU A 27 -7.52 14.54 3.49
CA GLU A 27 -6.24 14.88 4.15
C GLU A 27 -5.06 14.86 3.17
N LEU A 28 -5.01 13.86 2.30
CA LEU A 28 -3.95 13.72 1.29
C LEU A 28 -4.05 14.81 0.20
N LYS A 29 -5.26 15.29 -0.11
CA LYS A 29 -5.46 16.39 -1.08
C LYS A 29 -4.85 17.70 -0.61
N ASP A 30 -4.76 17.92 0.71
CA ASP A 30 -4.16 19.12 1.30
C ASP A 30 -2.63 19.06 1.38
N LEU A 31 -2.03 17.90 1.09
CA LEU A 31 -0.58 17.73 1.05
C LEU A 31 0.04 18.25 -0.25
N SER A 32 1.31 18.63 -0.14
CA SER A 32 2.09 19.03 -1.31
C SER A 32 2.36 17.85 -2.26
N GLU A 33 2.53 18.14 -3.55
CA GLU A 33 2.81 17.13 -4.57
C GLU A 33 4.05 16.27 -4.23
N LYS A 34 5.08 16.88 -3.61
CA LYS A 34 6.28 16.17 -3.13
C LYS A 34 5.99 15.17 -2.02
N GLU A 35 5.10 15.51 -1.08
CA GLU A 35 4.73 14.61 0.01
C GLU A 35 3.84 13.48 -0.49
N LEU A 36 2.90 13.80 -1.39
CA LEU A 36 2.08 12.81 -2.08
C LEU A 36 2.91 11.81 -2.90
N GLN A 37 3.97 12.30 -3.55
CA GLN A 37 4.89 11.45 -4.29
C GLN A 37 5.67 10.52 -3.35
N LYS A 38 6.24 11.05 -2.26
CA LYS A 38 6.94 10.22 -1.25
C LYS A 38 6.05 9.14 -0.66
N LEU A 39 4.82 9.48 -0.28
CA LEU A 39 3.86 8.51 0.24
C LEU A 39 3.48 7.46 -0.82
N GLY A 40 3.32 7.88 -2.07
CA GLY A 40 3.02 6.96 -3.17
C GLY A 40 4.16 6.01 -3.51
N GLU A 41 5.41 6.46 -3.42
CA GLU A 41 6.61 5.64 -3.61
C GLU A 41 6.76 4.62 -2.48
N LYS A 42 6.60 5.05 -1.23
CA LYS A 42 6.67 4.17 -0.05
C LYS A 42 5.63 3.05 -0.10
N GLY A 43 4.38 3.38 -0.44
CA GLY A 43 3.32 2.38 -0.58
C GLY A 43 3.58 1.39 -1.72
N LYS A 44 4.18 1.86 -2.82
CA LYS A 44 4.56 1.01 -3.94
C LYS A 44 5.68 0.04 -3.56
N GLU A 45 6.75 0.52 -2.93
CA GLU A 45 7.87 -0.32 -2.49
C GLU A 45 7.43 -1.39 -1.49
N LYS A 46 6.53 -1.03 -0.56
CA LYS A 46 5.99 -1.97 0.41
C LYS A 46 5.18 -3.08 -0.25
N LYS A 47 4.30 -2.71 -1.20
CA LYS A 47 3.53 -3.67 -1.99
C LYS A 47 4.45 -4.66 -2.71
N GLU A 48 5.47 -4.15 -3.40
CA GLU A 48 6.44 -4.99 -4.13
C GLU A 48 7.27 -5.88 -3.19
N GLY A 49 7.54 -5.43 -1.95
CA GLY A 49 8.17 -6.23 -0.90
C GLY A 49 7.30 -7.43 -0.50
N ILE A 50 6.04 -7.16 -0.14
CA ILE A 50 5.07 -8.17 0.28
C ILE A 50 4.79 -9.16 -0.86
N GLU A 51 4.61 -8.68 -2.11
CA GLU A 51 4.40 -9.56 -3.27
C GLU A 51 5.59 -10.50 -3.50
N ARG A 52 6.82 -10.02 -3.34
CA ARG A 52 8.02 -10.86 -3.46
C ARG A 52 8.12 -11.89 -2.33
N GLU A 53 7.78 -11.51 -1.11
CA GLU A 53 7.77 -12.43 0.03
C GLU A 53 6.74 -13.55 -0.18
N ILE A 54 5.50 -13.19 -0.52
CA ILE A 54 4.43 -14.15 -0.82
C ILE A 54 4.83 -15.05 -2.00
N LEU A 55 5.40 -14.49 -3.07
CA LEU A 55 5.86 -15.27 -4.22
C LEU A 55 6.97 -16.25 -3.81
N GLY A 56 7.90 -15.82 -2.95
CA GLY A 56 8.94 -16.68 -2.39
C GLY A 56 8.38 -17.82 -1.54
N GLU A 57 7.35 -17.56 -0.72
CA GLU A 57 6.64 -18.58 0.04
C GLU A 57 5.93 -19.59 -0.87
N ILE A 58 5.25 -19.11 -1.92
CA ILE A 58 4.59 -19.95 -2.92
C ILE A 58 5.63 -20.82 -3.64
N ASN A 59 6.71 -20.22 -4.14
CA ASN A 59 7.80 -20.92 -4.82
C ASN A 59 8.41 -22.03 -3.95
N LYS A 60 8.68 -21.74 -2.66
CA LYS A 60 9.12 -22.74 -1.68
C LYS A 60 8.09 -23.84 -1.45
N LYS A 61 6.81 -23.47 -1.32
CA LYS A 61 5.70 -24.41 -1.08
C LYS A 61 5.50 -25.38 -2.23
N TYR A 62 5.70 -24.93 -3.48
CA TYR A 62 5.50 -25.73 -4.69
C TYR A 62 6.81 -26.24 -5.32
N GLY A 63 7.97 -25.94 -4.71
CA GLY A 63 9.27 -26.44 -5.16
C GLY A 63 9.73 -25.88 -6.51
N VAL A 64 9.29 -24.67 -6.86
CA VAL A 64 9.65 -23.99 -8.11
C VAL A 64 10.63 -22.88 -7.75
N GLU A 65 11.91 -23.08 -8.04
CA GLU A 65 13.01 -22.12 -7.79
C GLU A 65 13.45 -21.45 -9.09
#